data_AF-A0A925MBN5-F1
#
_entry.id   AF-A0A925MBN5-F1
#
_cell.length_a   1.000
_cell.length_b   1.000
_cell.length_c   1.000
_cell.angle_alpha   90.00
_cell.angle_beta   90.00
_cell.angle_gamma   90.00
#
_symmetry.space_group_name_H-M   'P 1'
#
loop_
_entity.id
_entity.type
_entity.pdbx_description
1 polymer ?
#
loop_
_entity_poly.entity_id
_entity_poly.type
_entity_poly.pdbx_seq_one_letter_code
_entity_poly.pdbx_strand_id
1 'polypeptide(L)'
;MTPPVFIVGTGRCGSTLLSNAMRGHPRFASISELFTTATDLGGRIAACFDPGPVTADALATLLLTPPPKQTLMHRAGVSMDEILYRPGGSARFTAAAGVPTILQTTLPHLAGDPGADPASATLAADAVFDEVAQFVRARPPA
;
A
#
# COMPACT_ATOMS: atom_id res chain seq x y z
N MET A 1 -16.22 10.74 -14.60
CA MET A 1 -15.54 9.68 -13.83
C MET A 1 -16.59 8.96 -13.02
N THR A 2 -16.54 7.63 -12.95
CA THR A 2 -17.41 6.87 -12.03
C THR A 2 -16.96 7.15 -10.59
N PRO A 3 -17.87 7.36 -9.63
CA PRO A 3 -17.49 7.56 -8.24
C PRO A 3 -16.74 6.33 -7.70
N PRO A 4 -15.75 6.52 -6.80
CA PRO A 4 -15.08 5.40 -6.14
C PRO A 4 -16.06 4.62 -5.27
N VAL A 5 -15.85 3.30 -5.17
CA VAL A 5 -16.66 2.40 -4.35
C VAL A 5 -15.80 1.82 -3.26
N PHE A 6 -16.28 1.86 -2.02
CA PHE A 6 -15.64 1.24 -0.87
C PHE A 6 -16.27 -0.13 -0.60
N ILE A 7 -15.42 -1.14 -0.43
CA ILE A 7 -15.83 -2.45 0.08
C ILE A 7 -15.62 -2.41 1.58
N VAL A 8 -16.72 -2.50 2.34
CA VAL A 8 -16.69 -2.45 3.81
C VAL A 8 -17.09 -3.82 4.35
N GLY A 9 -16.30 -4.34 5.28
CA GLY A 9 -16.52 -5.63 5.90
C GLY A 9 -15.60 -5.83 7.10
N THR A 10 -15.57 -7.05 7.62
CA THR A 10 -14.70 -7.45 8.73
C THR A 10 -13.54 -8.32 8.25
N GLY A 11 -12.60 -8.62 9.13
CA GLY A 11 -11.55 -9.59 8.84
C GLY A 11 -12.13 -10.93 8.37
N ARG A 12 -11.52 -11.52 7.33
CA ARG A 12 -11.89 -12.83 6.77
C ARG A 12 -13.31 -12.92 6.16
N CYS A 13 -13.91 -11.79 5.77
CA CYS A 13 -15.21 -11.76 5.07
C CYS A 13 -15.15 -12.08 3.56
N GLY A 14 -13.97 -12.38 3.01
CA GLY A 14 -13.77 -12.60 1.58
C GLY A 14 -13.46 -11.33 0.76
N SER A 15 -13.21 -10.20 1.42
CA SER A 15 -12.78 -8.95 0.74
C SER A 15 -11.51 -9.12 -0.10
N THR A 16 -10.57 -9.96 0.34
CA THR A 16 -9.36 -10.30 -0.42
C THR A 16 -9.70 -11.07 -1.70
N LEU A 17 -10.61 -12.05 -1.64
CA LEU A 17 -11.07 -12.79 -2.81
C LEU A 17 -11.72 -11.84 -3.83
N LEU A 18 -12.59 -10.96 -3.36
CA LEU A 18 -13.23 -9.95 -4.21
C LEU A 18 -12.20 -9.00 -4.83
N SER A 19 -11.25 -8.49 -4.04
CA SER A 19 -10.20 -7.58 -4.53
C SER A 19 -9.33 -8.24 -5.60
N ASN A 20 -9.01 -9.53 -5.44
CA ASN A 20 -8.25 -10.30 -6.44
C ASN A 20 -9.06 -10.56 -7.72
N ALA A 21 -10.35 -10.87 -7.62
CA ALA A 21 -11.22 -10.99 -8.79
C ALA A 21 -11.34 -9.66 -9.56
N MET A 22 -11.50 -8.55 -8.82
CA MET A 22 -11.63 -7.22 -9.40
C MET A 22 -10.33 -6.70 -10.04
N ARG A 23 -9.17 -7.07 -9.48
CA ARG A 23 -7.85 -6.71 -10.02
C ARG A 23 -7.67 -7.14 -11.48
N GLY A 24 -8.21 -8.29 -11.86
CA GLY A 24 -8.12 -8.79 -13.25
C GLY A 24 -9.08 -8.10 -14.23
N HIS A 25 -9.95 -7.20 -13.77
CA HIS A 25 -10.99 -6.62 -14.60
C HIS A 25 -10.55 -5.26 -15.19
N PRO A 26 -10.45 -5.11 -16.53
CA PRO A 26 -9.80 -3.96 -17.17
C PRO A 26 -10.49 -2.60 -16.96
N ARG A 27 -11.77 -2.60 -16.55
CA ARG A 27 -12.54 -1.38 -16.26
C ARG A 27 -12.45 -0.89 -14.82
N PHE A 28 -11.74 -1.59 -13.94
CA PHE A 28 -11.65 -1.23 -12.52
C PHE A 28 -10.21 -1.16 -12.06
N ALA A 29 -9.85 -0.08 -11.37
CA ALA A 29 -8.65 -0.03 -10.56
C ALA A 29 -9.00 -0.56 -9.17
N SER A 30 -8.52 -1.76 -8.82
CA SER A 30 -8.68 -2.33 -7.48
C SER A 30 -7.58 -1.79 -6.57
N ILE A 31 -7.97 -0.96 -5.58
CA ILE A 31 -7.06 -0.47 -4.53
C ILE A 31 -7.29 -1.35 -3.30
N SER A 32 -6.27 -2.10 -2.88
CA SER A 32 -6.37 -3.05 -1.77
C SER A 32 -5.50 -2.63 -0.58
N GLU A 33 -6.05 -2.78 0.63
CA GLU A 33 -5.38 -2.61 1.92
C GLU A 33 -4.66 -1.28 2.18
N LEU A 34 -4.96 -0.21 1.42
CA LEU A 34 -4.34 1.11 1.61
C LEU A 34 -4.56 1.65 3.02
N PHE A 35 -5.81 1.65 3.49
CA PHE A 35 -6.12 2.15 4.82
C PHE A 35 -5.61 1.21 5.89
N THR A 36 -5.74 -0.10 5.72
CA THR A 36 -5.27 -1.10 6.70
C THR A 36 -3.76 -1.00 6.92
N THR A 37 -2.98 -0.87 5.85
CA THR A 37 -1.51 -0.72 5.88
C THR A 37 -1.06 0.61 6.48
N ALA A 38 -1.82 1.69 6.25
CA ALA A 38 -1.53 3.01 6.85
C ALA A 38 -1.94 3.08 8.32
N THR A 39 -3.05 2.45 8.71
CA THR A 39 -3.71 2.63 10.02
C THR A 39 -3.26 1.59 11.03
N ASP A 40 -3.96 0.47 11.17
CA ASP A 40 -3.70 -0.56 12.20
C ASP A 40 -2.35 -1.26 11.97
N LEU A 41 -2.08 -1.75 10.76
CA LEU A 41 -0.78 -2.36 10.46
C LEU A 41 0.34 -1.32 10.44
N GLY A 42 0.00 -0.07 10.13
CA GLY A 42 0.92 1.06 10.13
C GLY A 42 1.25 1.59 11.54
N GLY A 43 0.37 1.35 12.51
CA GLY A 43 0.43 1.99 13.84
C GLY A 43 0.16 3.50 13.79
N ARG A 44 -0.62 4.00 12.80
CA ARG A 44 -0.83 5.43 12.55
C ARG A 44 -2.30 5.84 12.41
N ILE A 45 -3.22 5.13 13.07
CA ILE A 45 -4.67 5.41 13.03
C ILE A 45 -4.98 6.91 13.24
N ALA A 46 -4.43 7.52 14.28
CA ALA A 46 -4.69 8.93 14.61
C ALA A 46 -4.23 9.90 13.52
N ALA A 47 -3.11 9.63 12.86
CA ALA A 47 -2.59 10.47 11.79
C ALA A 47 -3.33 10.29 10.45
N CYS A 48 -3.98 9.14 10.23
CA CYS A 48 -4.73 8.86 9.01
C CYS A 48 -6.14 9.47 9.00
N PHE A 49 -6.71 9.72 10.17
CA PHE A 49 -8.09 10.19 10.34
C PHE A 49 -8.16 11.47 11.19
N ASP A 50 -7.23 12.39 10.92
CA ASP A 50 -7.33 13.75 11.45
C ASP A 50 -8.64 14.40 10.93
N PRO A 51 -9.47 15.02 11.80
CA PRO A 51 -10.70 15.68 11.38
C PRO A 51 -10.46 16.92 10.51
N GLY A 52 -9.24 17.47 10.50
CA GLY A 52 -8.84 18.58 9.65
C GLY A 52 -8.56 18.16 8.19
N PRO A 53 -8.39 19.15 7.28
CA PRO A 53 -7.93 18.87 5.93
C PRO A 53 -6.57 18.16 5.93
N VAL A 54 -6.44 17.10 5.14
CA VAL A 54 -5.15 16.41 4.95
C VAL A 54 -4.37 17.16 3.88
N THR A 55 -3.24 17.74 4.27
CA THR A 55 -2.33 18.42 3.32
C THR A 55 -1.60 17.40 2.44
N ALA A 56 -1.07 17.86 1.29
CA ALA A 56 -0.25 17.02 0.42
C ALA A 56 0.97 16.45 1.15
N ASP A 57 1.62 17.24 2.00
CA ASP A 57 2.77 16.80 2.81
C ASP A 57 2.38 15.76 3.87
N ALA A 58 1.23 15.93 4.52
CA ALA A 58 0.71 14.94 5.46
C ALA A 58 0.40 13.61 4.75
N LEU A 59 -0.26 13.67 3.59
CA LEU A 59 -0.53 12.50 2.76
C LEU A 59 0.76 11.82 2.27
N ALA A 60 1.72 12.61 1.77
CA ALA A 60 3.02 12.13 1.34
C ALA A 60 3.76 11.43 2.49
N THR A 61 3.72 12.02 3.68
CA THR A 61 4.31 11.42 4.89
C THR A 61 3.65 10.09 5.22
N LEU A 62 2.33 10.00 5.20
CA LEU A 62 1.60 8.76 5.50
C LEU A 62 1.93 7.64 4.51
N LEU A 63 1.93 7.94 3.21
CA LEU A 63 2.05 6.96 2.13
C LEU A 63 3.49 6.56 1.82
N LEU A 64 4.42 7.51 1.87
CA LEU A 64 5.78 7.34 1.35
C LEU A 64 6.81 7.02 2.43
N THR A 65 6.45 7.15 3.72
CA THR A 65 7.35 6.79 4.82
C THR A 65 7.09 5.37 5.32
N PRO A 66 8.13 4.63 5.72
CA PRO A 66 7.96 3.31 6.32
C PRO A 66 7.17 3.36 7.65
N PRO A 67 6.12 2.55 7.82
CA PRO A 67 5.41 2.49 9.09
C PRO A 67 6.25 1.79 10.18
N PRO A 68 6.24 2.28 11.43
CA PRO A 68 7.10 1.75 12.50
C PRO A 68 6.80 0.29 12.84
N LYS A 69 5.51 -0.07 13.00
CA LYS A 69 5.09 -1.45 13.33
C LYS A 69 5.53 -2.44 12.26
N GLN A 70 5.25 -2.14 11.00
CA GLN A 70 5.62 -3.00 9.88
C GLN A 70 7.14 -3.10 9.68
N THR A 71 7.87 -2.00 9.91
CA THR A 71 9.34 -2.01 9.87
C THR A 71 9.93 -2.92 10.95
N LEU A 72 9.38 -2.89 12.17
CA LEU A 72 9.79 -3.79 13.25
C LEU A 72 9.53 -5.26 12.89
N MET A 73 8.34 -5.56 12.35
CA MET A 73 7.99 -6.91 11.92
C MET A 73 8.94 -7.44 10.84
N HIS A 74 9.21 -6.63 9.80
CA HIS A 74 10.15 -7.00 8.74
C HIS A 74 11.55 -7.28 9.28
N ARG A 75 12.06 -6.47 10.22
CA ARG A 75 13.37 -6.71 10.87
C ARG A 75 13.39 -7.99 11.71
N ALA A 76 12.26 -8.37 12.28
CA ALA A 76 12.09 -9.62 13.04
C ALA A 76 11.82 -10.84 12.13
N GLY A 77 11.81 -10.68 10.80
CA GLY A 77 11.48 -11.76 9.87
C GLY A 77 10.01 -12.18 9.89
N VAL A 78 9.13 -11.32 10.43
CA VAL A 78 7.68 -11.56 10.51
C VAL A 78 7.01 -10.86 9.33
N SER A 79 6.26 -11.61 8.53
CA SER A 79 5.45 -11.10 7.44
C SER A 79 4.06 -11.71 7.50
N MET A 80 3.05 -10.91 7.17
CA MET A 80 1.66 -11.38 7.02
C MET A 80 1.42 -11.69 5.55
N ASP A 81 0.56 -12.66 5.25
CA ASP A 81 0.26 -13.07 3.87
C ASP A 81 -0.35 -11.91 3.05
N GLU A 82 -1.05 -10.99 3.73
CA GLU A 82 -1.64 -9.79 3.13
C GLU A 82 -0.61 -8.75 2.68
N ILE A 83 0.62 -8.82 3.17
CA ILE A 83 1.72 -7.95 2.74
C ILE A 83 2.33 -8.60 1.51
N LEU A 84 2.35 -7.87 0.38
CA LEU A 84 2.80 -8.42 -0.90
C LEU A 84 4.26 -8.07 -1.20
N TYR A 85 4.73 -6.93 -0.71
CA TYR A 85 6.11 -6.50 -0.93
C TYR A 85 7.09 -7.39 -0.16
N ARG A 86 8.16 -7.81 -0.84
CA ARG A 86 9.23 -8.65 -0.26
C ARG A 86 10.54 -7.85 -0.22
N PRO A 87 10.92 -7.27 0.92
CA PRO A 87 12.13 -6.46 1.00
C PRO A 87 13.41 -7.31 0.92
N GLY A 88 14.47 -6.73 0.34
CA GLY A 88 15.76 -7.39 0.11
C GLY A 88 15.92 -7.99 -1.28
N GLY A 89 17.02 -8.73 -1.51
CA GLY A 89 17.36 -9.25 -2.83
C GLY A 89 17.54 -8.12 -3.86
N SER A 90 16.76 -8.16 -4.94
CA SER A 90 16.74 -7.12 -5.98
C SER A 90 15.75 -5.98 -5.71
N ALA A 91 14.98 -6.04 -4.62
CA ALA A 91 14.00 -5.00 -4.30
C ALA A 91 14.69 -3.70 -3.86
N ARG A 92 14.06 -2.56 -4.13
CA ARG A 92 14.58 -1.22 -3.79
C ARG A 92 14.73 -1.00 -2.29
N PHE A 93 13.79 -1.51 -1.51
CA PHE A 93 13.74 -1.36 -0.05
C PHE A 93 14.16 -2.62 0.69
N THR A 94 14.80 -2.44 1.84
CA THR A 94 15.27 -3.53 2.71
C THR A 94 14.49 -3.54 4.03
N ALA A 95 14.47 -4.69 4.71
CA ALA A 95 13.83 -4.81 6.02
C ALA A 95 14.45 -3.85 7.05
N ALA A 96 15.77 -3.60 6.96
CA ALA A 96 16.47 -2.68 7.82
C ALA A 96 16.04 -1.22 7.60
N ALA A 97 15.96 -0.76 6.35
CA ALA A 97 15.55 0.60 6.00
C ALA A 97 14.03 0.83 6.19
N GLY A 98 13.24 -0.25 6.10
CA GLY A 98 11.78 -0.19 6.10
C GLY A 98 11.23 0.02 4.69
N VAL A 99 9.94 -0.31 4.54
CA VAL A 99 9.23 -0.24 3.25
C VAL A 99 8.10 0.80 3.39
N PRO A 100 7.99 1.79 2.48
CA PRO A 100 6.89 2.75 2.46
C PRO A 100 5.50 2.11 2.56
N THR A 101 4.57 2.77 3.25
CA THR A 101 3.20 2.28 3.46
C THR A 101 2.53 1.83 2.16
N ILE A 102 2.57 2.66 1.12
CA ILE A 102 1.87 2.38 -0.14
C ILE A 102 2.47 1.18 -0.89
N LEU A 103 3.74 0.86 -0.63
CA LEU A 103 4.41 -0.30 -1.22
C LEU A 103 4.04 -1.60 -0.54
N GLN A 104 3.54 -1.62 0.70
CA GLN A 104 3.28 -2.87 1.45
C GLN A 104 2.37 -3.84 0.67
N THR A 105 1.21 -3.35 0.23
CA THR A 105 0.20 -4.15 -0.48
C THR A 105 -0.38 -3.38 -1.66
N THR A 106 -0.68 -2.09 -1.48
CA THR A 106 -1.42 -1.30 -2.47
C THR A 106 -0.75 -1.26 -3.85
N LEU A 107 0.52 -0.84 -3.95
CA LEU A 107 1.21 -0.77 -5.25
C LEU A 107 1.51 -2.14 -5.83
N PRO A 108 2.01 -3.15 -5.08
CA PRO A 108 2.12 -4.51 -5.61
C PRO A 108 0.79 -5.07 -6.10
N HIS A 109 -0.33 -4.68 -5.46
CA HIS A 109 -1.67 -5.07 -5.89
C HIS A 109 -2.13 -4.36 -7.16
N LEU A 110 -1.75 -3.10 -7.33
CA LEU A 110 -2.19 -2.27 -8.44
C LEU A 110 -1.32 -2.46 -9.69
N ALA A 111 0.00 -2.55 -9.53
CA ALA A 111 0.98 -2.53 -10.63
C ALA A 111 1.42 -3.93 -11.08
N GLY A 112 1.35 -4.94 -10.20
CA GLY A 112 1.73 -6.29 -10.56
C GLY A 112 0.69 -6.99 -11.46
N ASP A 113 1.12 -8.00 -12.19
CA ASP A 113 0.18 -8.84 -12.93
C ASP A 113 -0.64 -9.74 -11.99
N PRO A 114 -1.94 -9.96 -12.26
CA PRO A 114 -2.75 -10.91 -11.50
C PRO A 114 -2.13 -12.31 -11.53
N GLY A 115 -1.86 -12.89 -10.36
CA GLY A 115 -1.28 -14.24 -10.24
C GLY A 115 0.25 -14.28 -10.38
N ALA A 116 0.92 -13.15 -10.57
CA ALA A 116 2.38 -13.08 -10.47
C ALA A 116 2.87 -13.44 -9.07
N ASP A 117 4.09 -13.96 -8.99
CA ASP A 117 4.73 -14.21 -7.70
C ASP A 117 5.04 -12.89 -6.95
N PRO A 118 5.21 -12.94 -5.62
CA PRO A 118 5.48 -11.74 -4.82
C PRO A 118 6.73 -10.95 -5.21
N ALA A 119 7.78 -11.59 -5.75
CA ALA A 119 8.99 -10.89 -6.16
C ALA A 119 8.73 -10.07 -7.44
N SER A 120 8.01 -10.65 -8.40
CA SER A 120 7.57 -9.94 -9.61
C SER A 120 6.67 -8.75 -9.27
N ALA A 121 5.71 -8.92 -8.35
CA ALA A 121 4.86 -7.82 -7.90
C ALA A 121 5.64 -6.72 -7.15
N THR A 122 6.69 -7.09 -6.41
CA THR A 122 7.60 -6.15 -5.75
C THR A 122 8.32 -5.27 -6.76
N LEU A 123 8.88 -5.87 -7.82
CA LEU A 123 9.60 -5.12 -8.86
C LEU A 123 8.67 -4.18 -9.66
N ALA A 124 7.44 -4.63 -9.95
CA ALA A 124 6.44 -3.78 -10.60
C ALA A 124 6.07 -2.57 -9.72
N ALA A 125 5.93 -2.78 -8.41
CA ALA A 125 5.67 -1.71 -7.46
C ALA A 125 6.82 -0.71 -7.36
N ASP A 126 8.07 -1.20 -7.35
CA ASP A 126 9.27 -0.36 -7.36
C ASP A 126 9.35 0.53 -8.61
N ALA A 127 8.97 -0.03 -9.77
CA ALA A 127 9.02 0.67 -11.06
C ALA A 127 8.09 1.90 -11.13
N VAL A 128 6.96 1.87 -10.41
CA VAL A 128 5.97 2.97 -10.39
C VAL A 128 6.10 3.88 -9.16
N PHE A 129 6.94 3.53 -8.19
CA PHE A 129 6.98 4.23 -6.90
C PHE A 129 7.34 5.71 -7.03
N ASP A 130 8.32 6.07 -7.86
CA ASP A 130 8.76 7.46 -8.00
C ASP A 130 7.70 8.33 -8.70
N GLU A 131 6.98 7.79 -9.69
CA GLU A 131 5.87 8.48 -10.34
C GLU A 131 4.75 8.78 -9.33
N VAL A 132 4.38 7.78 -8.53
CA VAL A 132 3.36 7.94 -7.48
C VAL A 132 3.82 8.92 -6.41
N ALA A 133 5.09 8.85 -5.99
CA ALA A 133 5.66 9.76 -5.00
C ALA A 133 5.64 11.21 -5.50
N GLN A 134 5.99 11.43 -6.77
CA GLN A 134 5.90 12.75 -7.41
C GLN A 134 4.45 13.23 -7.47
N PHE A 135 3.52 12.37 -7.89
CA PHE A 135 2.10 12.71 -7.99
C PHE A 135 1.50 13.15 -6.65
N VAL A 136 1.81 12.44 -5.56
CA VAL A 136 1.31 12.78 -4.22
C VAL A 136 1.87 14.13 -3.75
N ARG A 137 3.16 14.39 -3.98
CA ARG A 137 3.81 15.64 -3.57
C ARG A 137 3.39 16.86 -4.40
N ALA A 138 3.02 16.66 -5.67
CA ALA A 138 2.61 17.73 -6.57
C ALA A 138 1.16 18.21 -6.33
N ARG A 139 0.41 17.59 -5.41
CA ARG A 139 -0.93 18.04 -5.07
C ARG A 139 -0.87 19.39 -4.37
N PRO A 140 -1.70 20.37 -4.76
CA PRO A 140 -1.73 21.65 -4.08
C PRO A 140 -2.07 21.45 -2.61
N PRO A 141 -1.48 22.23 -1.68
CA PRO A 141 -1.94 22.26 -0.30
C PRO A 141 -3.43 22.66 -0.32
N ALA A 142 -4.25 21.86 0.36
CA ALA A 142 -5.68 22.10 0.52
C ALA A 142 -5.94 23.40 1.30
#